data_AF-A0A357CYB4-F1
#
_entry.id   AF-A0A357CYB4-F1
#
_cell.length_a   1.000
_cell.length_b   1.000
_cell.length_c   1.000
_cell.angle_alpha   90.00
_cell.angle_beta   90.00
_cell.angle_gamma   90.00
#
_symmetry.space_group_name_H-M   'P 1'
#
loop_
_entity.id
_entity.type
_entity.pdbx_description
1 polymer ?
#
loop_
_entity_poly.entity_id
_entity_poly.type
_entity_poly.pdbx_seq_one_letter_code
_entity_poly.pdbx_strand_id
1 'polypeptide(L)' 'STNHLDINSVSWLESFIKQSKKTFLIVSHDRCFLDNITTDTLEIENGKAVMYSGAYSVFRQKKEKLREDLLK' A
#
# COMPACT_ATOMS: atom_id res chain seq x y z
N SER A 1 4.38 18.94 17.68
CA SER A 1 5.52 19.45 16.88
C SER A 1 5.14 19.32 15.42
N THR A 2 4.79 20.42 14.77
CA THR A 2 4.14 20.42 13.45
C THR A 2 5.14 19.97 12.39
N ASN A 3 4.89 18.79 11.80
CA ASN A 3 5.81 18.06 10.97
C ASN A 3 5.86 18.62 9.53
N HIS A 4 6.21 19.90 9.39
CA HIS A 4 6.13 20.63 8.12
C HIS A 4 7.25 20.27 7.13
N LEU A 5 8.36 19.71 7.62
CA LEU A 5 9.46 19.17 6.81
C LEU A 5 9.10 17.81 6.18
N ASP A 6 8.29 16.98 6.87
CA ASP A 6 7.87 15.67 6.37
C ASP A 6 6.78 15.78 5.30
N ILE A 7 5.82 16.69 5.43
CA ILE A 7 4.70 16.79 4.47
C ILE A 7 5.22 17.11 3.06
N ASN A 8 6.14 18.06 2.95
CA ASN A 8 6.74 18.43 1.66
C ASN A 8 7.64 17.31 1.11
N SER A 9 8.37 16.61 1.97
CA SER A 9 9.28 15.53 1.57
C SER A 9 8.52 14.28 1.11
N VAL A 10 7.42 13.94 1.78
CA VAL A 10 6.51 12.86 1.37
C VAL A 10 5.86 13.20 0.04
N SER A 11 5.32 14.42 -0.12
CA SER A 11 4.69 14.84 -1.38
C SER A 11 5.65 14.82 -2.58
N TRP A 12 6.91 15.23 -2.37
CA TRP A 12 7.95 15.11 -3.39
C TRP A 12 8.22 13.64 -3.75
N LEU A 13 8.34 12.77 -2.75
CA LEU A 13 8.58 11.33 -2.96
C LEU A 13 7.41 10.67 -3.71
N GLU A 14 6.17 10.97 -3.34
CA GLU A 14 4.99 10.49 -4.06
C GLU A 14 5.03 10.91 -5.54
N SER A 15 5.36 12.17 -5.79
CA SER A 15 5.46 12.72 -7.15
C SER A 15 6.58 12.05 -7.95
N PHE A 16 7.74 11.83 -7.34
CA PHE A 16 8.88 11.15 -7.94
C PHE A 16 8.53 9.71 -8.33
N ILE A 17 7.88 8.96 -7.44
CA ILE A 17 7.46 7.58 -7.70
C ILE A 17 6.44 7.54 -8.83
N LYS A 18 5.41 8.39 -8.80
CA LYS A 18 4.33 8.43 -9.81
C LYS A 18 4.84 8.79 -11.21
N GLN A 19 5.88 9.62 -11.32
CA GLN A 19 6.45 10.02 -12.61
C GLN A 19 7.50 9.02 -13.14
N SER A 20 8.02 8.15 -12.28
CA SER A 20 9.01 7.16 -12.65
C SER A 20 8.37 6.00 -13.43
N LYS A 21 9.08 5.50 -14.44
CA LYS A 21 8.70 4.28 -15.18
C LYS A 21 9.25 2.99 -14.56
N LYS A 22 9.78 3.07 -13.34
CA LYS A 22 10.37 1.94 -12.61
C LYS A 22 9.38 1.34 -11.63
N THR A 23 9.60 0.07 -11.29
CA THR A 23 8.90 -0.59 -10.19
C THR A 23 9.59 -0.29 -8.87
N PHE A 24 8.81 -0.02 -7.83
CA PHE A 24 9.29 0.19 -6.47
C PHE A 24 8.62 -0.81 -5.53
N LEU A 25 9.40 -1.34 -4.57
CA LEU A 25 8.89 -2.09 -3.43
C LEU A 25 8.87 -1.14 -2.23
N ILE A 26 7.70 -0.98 -1.63
CA ILE A 26 7.49 0.04 -0.58
C ILE A 26 6.88 -0.63 0.64
N VAL A 27 7.51 -0.38 1.80
CA VAL A 27 7.07 -0.86 3.11
C VAL A 27 6.85 0.36 3.99
N SER A 28 5.62 0.53 4.47
CA SER A 28 5.25 1.65 5.33
C SER A 28 4.15 1.23 6.30
N HIS A 29 4.06 1.93 7.43
CA HIS A 29 2.93 1.83 8.35
C HIS A 29 1.83 2.87 8.06
N ASP A 30 2.11 3.86 7.20
CA ASP A 30 1.15 4.86 6.76
C ASP A 30 0.28 4.30 5.62
N ARG A 31 -0.98 4.04 5.96
CA ARG A 31 -1.96 3.43 5.04
C ARG A 31 -2.38 4.39 3.94
N CYS A 32 -2.52 5.68 4.24
CA CYS A 32 -2.91 6.70 3.27
C CYS A 32 -1.81 6.87 2.22
N PHE A 33 -0.55 6.90 2.66
CA PHE A 33 0.59 6.90 1.75
C PHE A 33 0.57 5.68 0.83
N LEU A 34 0.48 4.47 1.39
CA LEU A 34 0.40 3.24 0.59
C LEU A 34 -0.74 3.27 -0.41
N ASP A 35 -1.93 3.71 0.00
CA ASP A 35 -3.09 3.87 -0.88
C ASP A 35 -2.85 4.85 -2.03
N ASN A 36 -2.12 5.92 -1.78
CA ASN A 36 -1.87 6.97 -2.77
C ASN A 36 -0.85 6.61 -3.83
N ILE A 37 0.07 5.67 -3.55
CA ILE A 37 1.27 5.43 -4.37
C ILE A 37 1.43 4.01 -4.89
N THR A 38 0.81 3.00 -4.27
CA THR A 38 0.96 1.61 -4.67
C THR A 38 -0.13 1.18 -5.66
N THR A 39 0.22 0.30 -6.59
CA THR A 39 -0.73 -0.28 -7.56
C THR A 39 -1.17 -1.68 -7.17
N ASP A 40 -0.36 -2.38 -6.39
CA ASP A 40 -0.55 -3.76 -5.96
C ASP A 40 -0.01 -3.92 -4.54
N THR A 41 -0.61 -4.83 -3.78
CA THR A 41 -0.25 -5.10 -2.39
C THR A 41 0.23 -6.54 -2.25
N LEU A 42 1.47 -6.72 -1.79
CA LEU A 42 2.01 -8.02 -1.42
C LEU A 42 1.76 -8.28 0.06
N GLU A 43 0.93 -9.26 0.37
CA GLU A 43 0.75 -9.76 1.72
C GLU A 43 1.77 -10.85 2.01
N ILE A 44 2.42 -10.79 3.17
CA ILE A 44 3.26 -11.85 3.69
C ILE A 44 2.68 -12.31 5.03
N GLU A 45 2.15 -13.52 5.07
CA GLU A 45 1.55 -14.12 6.26
C GLU A 45 1.84 -15.62 6.30
N ASN A 46 2.21 -16.14 7.48
CA ASN A 46 2.49 -17.57 7.71
C ASN A 46 3.49 -18.19 6.70
N GLY A 47 4.54 -17.43 6.36
CA GLY A 47 5.58 -17.87 5.41
C GLY A 47 5.11 -17.91 3.94
N LYS A 48 3.91 -17.43 3.63
CA LYS A 48 3.37 -17.33 2.28
C LYS A 48 3.32 -15.87 1.83
N ALA A 49 3.55 -15.66 0.55
CA ALA A 49 3.45 -14.35 -0.09
C ALA A 49 2.30 -14.39 -1.10
N VAL A 50 1.31 -13.50 -0.95
CA VAL A 50 0.12 -13.43 -1.81
C VAL A 50 0.02 -12.03 -2.37
N MET A 51 -0.04 -11.93 -3.71
CA MET A 51 -0.17 -10.65 -4.39
C MET A 51 -1.64 -10.31 -4.61
N TYR A 52 -2.03 -9.11 -4.23
CA TYR A 52 -3.36 -8.54 -4.47
C TYR A 52 -3.24 -7.37 -5.43
N SER A 53 -3.97 -7.42 -6.55
CA SER A 53 -4.06 -6.25 -7.42
C SER A 53 -4.87 -5.13 -6.75
N GLY A 54 -4.34 -3.92 -6.76
CA GLY A 54 -4.89 -2.76 -6.07
C GLY A 54 -4.07 -2.34 -4.84
N ALA A 55 -4.23 -1.07 -4.49
CA ALA A 55 -3.61 -0.46 -3.33
C ALA A 55 -4.14 -1.06 -2.01
N TYR A 56 -3.58 -0.62 -0.89
CA TYR A 56 -3.80 -1.20 0.44
C TYR A 56 -5.28 -1.39 0.81
N SER A 57 -6.11 -0.37 0.61
CA SER A 57 -7.56 -0.38 0.87
C SER A 57 -8.30 -1.44 0.06
N VAL A 58 -7.95 -1.61 -1.22
CA VAL A 58 -8.50 -2.65 -2.09
C VAL A 58 -8.11 -4.04 -1.59
N PHE A 59 -6.84 -4.22 -1.21
CA PHE A 59 -6.36 -5.44 -0.56
C PHE A 59 -7.20 -5.75 0.70
N ARG A 60 -7.40 -4.77 1.58
CA ARG A 60 -8.17 -4.95 2.83
C ARG A 60 -9.60 -5.40 2.56
N GLN A 61 -10.27 -4.80 1.57
CA GLN A 61 -11.62 -5.20 1.18
C GLN A 61 -11.66 -6.64 0.63
N LYS A 62 -10.71 -6.99 -0.23
CA LYS A 62 -10.59 -8.36 -0.78
C LYS A 62 -10.32 -9.38 0.31
N LYS A 63 -9.45 -9.06 1.27
CA LYS A 63 -9.13 -9.94 2.41
C LYS A 63 -10.33 -10.14 3.32
N GLU A 64 -11.09 -9.09 3.62
CA GLU A 64 -12.29 -9.20 4.45
C GLU A 64 -13.35 -10.08 3.78
N LYS A 65 -13.64 -9.82 2.50
CA LYS A 65 -14.60 -10.64 1.74
C LYS A 65 -14.20 -12.12 1.72
N LEU A 66 -12.92 -12.42 1.48
CA LEU A 66 -12.42 -13.80 1.51
C LEU A 66 -12.63 -14.44 2.89
N ARG A 67 -12.38 -13.69 3.97
CA ARG A 67 -12.58 -14.17 5.34
C ARG A 67 -14.05 -14.47 5.63
N GLU A 68 -14.96 -13.61 5.20
CA GLU A 68 -16.41 -13.82 5.33
C GLU A 68 -16.88 -15.05 4.56
N ASP A 69 -16.39 -15.24 3.33
CA ASP A 69 -16.75 -16.38 2.48
C ASP A 69 -16.23 -17.71 3.04
N LEU A 70 -15.13 -17.71 3.80
CA LEU A 70 -14.59 -18.90 4.49
C LEU A 70 -15.34 -19.26 5.79
N LEU A 71 -16.14 -18.34 6.33
CA LEU A 71 -16.90 -18.54 7.57
C LEU A 71 -18.36 -18.97 7.31
N LYS A 72 -18.79 -19.02 6.03
CA LYS A 72 -20.08 -19.54 5.58
C LYS A 72 -19.96 -21.03 5.24
#